data_AF-A0A2N1IB82-F1
#
_entry.id   AF-A0A2N1IB82-F1
#
_cell.length_a   1.000
_cell.length_b   1.000
_cell.length_c   1.000
_cell.angle_alpha   90.00
_cell.angle_beta   90.00
_cell.angle_gamma   90.00
#
_symmetry.space_group_name_H-M   'P 1'
#
loop_
_entity.id
_entity.type
_entity.pdbx_description
1 polymer ?
#
loop_
_entity_poly.entity_id
_entity_poly.type
_entity_poly.pdbx_seq_one_letter_code
_entity_poly.pdbx_strand_id
1 'polypeptide(L)' 'MTNEPDWMNPANDRKTPYTEKELELFVDGFIEGFGEEWEDLKFKLGESMAIQKIKDGFIAKDENNLHNIEPDSEVH' A
#
# COMPACT_ATOMS: atom_id res chain seq x y z
N MET A 1 -16.49 -29.74 1.07
CA MET A 1 -16.80 -28.31 0.86
C MET A 1 -16.39 -27.61 2.12
N THR A 2 -15.26 -26.90 2.09
CA THR A 2 -14.83 -26.07 3.21
C THR A 2 -15.86 -24.96 3.38
N ASN A 3 -16.45 -24.83 4.57
CA ASN A 3 -17.43 -23.79 4.88
C ASN A 3 -16.78 -22.42 5.09
N GLU A 4 -15.57 -22.22 4.56
CA GLU A 4 -14.85 -20.97 4.72
C GLU A 4 -15.38 -19.96 3.71
N PRO A 5 -15.70 -18.75 4.17
CA PRO A 5 -16.13 -17.70 3.26
C PRO A 5 -15.06 -17.40 2.21
N ASP A 6 -15.47 -16.97 1.02
CA ASP A 6 -14.53 -16.66 -0.06
C ASP A 6 -13.51 -15.58 0.31
N TRP A 7 -13.81 -14.71 1.28
CA TRP A 7 -12.88 -13.71 1.81
C TRP A 7 -11.74 -14.28 2.68
N MET A 8 -11.81 -15.56 3.08
CA MET A 8 -10.73 -16.27 3.79
C MET A 8 -9.77 -17.00 2.83
N ASN A 9 -10.03 -17.00 1.53
CA ASN A 9 -9.18 -17.70 0.56
C ASN A 9 -7.95 -16.85 0.20
N PRO A 10 -6.71 -17.26 0.53
CA PRO A 10 -5.51 -16.49 0.21
C PRO A 10 -5.23 -16.37 -1.31
N ALA A 11 -5.87 -17.20 -2.13
CA ALA A 11 -5.84 -17.03 -3.58
C ALA A 11 -6.61 -15.78 -4.03
N ASN A 12 -7.56 -15.31 -3.22
CA ASN A 12 -8.30 -14.06 -3.43
C ASN A 12 -7.59 -12.84 -2.84
N ASP A 13 -6.47 -13.04 -2.13
CA ASP A 13 -5.59 -11.93 -1.78
C ASP A 13 -5.12 -11.26 -3.06
N ARG A 14 -5.02 -9.94 -3.03
CA ARG A 14 -4.70 -9.14 -4.21
C ARG A 14 -3.40 -9.63 -4.85
N LYS A 15 -3.41 -9.83 -6.17
CA LYS A 15 -2.25 -10.34 -6.94
C LYS A 15 -1.55 -9.28 -7.80
N THR A 16 -2.05 -8.04 -7.77
CA THR A 16 -1.56 -6.94 -8.60
C THR A 16 -1.10 -5.78 -7.73
N PRO A 17 -0.06 -5.03 -8.13
CA PRO A 17 0.36 -3.80 -7.44
C PRO A 17 -0.73 -2.72 -7.41
N TYR A 18 -0.55 -1.71 -6.55
CA TYR A 18 -1.54 -0.64 -6.44
C TYR A 18 -1.54 0.22 -7.70
N THR A 19 -2.73 0.49 -8.22
CA THR A 19 -2.91 1.49 -9.25
C THR A 19 -2.76 2.88 -8.64
N GLU A 20 -2.40 3.87 -9.46
CA GLU A 20 -2.26 5.26 -9.00
C GLU A 20 -3.54 5.77 -8.31
N LYS A 21 -4.71 5.44 -8.86
CA LYS A 21 -6.01 5.83 -8.29
C LYS A 21 -6.27 5.21 -6.92
N GLU A 22 -5.87 3.96 -6.72
CA GLU A 22 -5.99 3.30 -5.42
C GLU A 22 -5.05 3.95 -4.41
N LEU A 23 -3.80 4.25 -4.81
CA LEU A 23 -2.86 4.97 -3.96
C LEU A 23 -3.37 6.35 -3.56
N GLU A 24 -3.98 7.10 -4.49
CA GLU A 24 -4.61 8.39 -4.19
C GLU A 24 -5.72 8.23 -3.15
N LEU A 25 -6.64 7.27 -3.33
CA LEU A 25 -7.71 7.01 -2.37
C LEU A 25 -7.18 6.61 -0.99
N PHE A 26 -6.11 5.80 -0.93
CA PHE A 26 -5.51 5.42 0.35
C PHE A 26 -4.80 6.58 1.02
N VAL A 27 -4.08 7.40 0.27
CA VAL A 27 -3.42 8.59 0.80
C VAL A 27 -4.45 9.56 1.36
N ASP A 28 -5.54 9.81 0.64
CA ASP A 28 -6.60 10.72 1.09
C ASP A 28 -7.22 10.22 2.40
N GLY A 29 -7.62 8.95 2.46
CA GLY A 29 -8.14 8.35 3.69
C GLY A 29 -7.12 8.29 4.83
N PHE A 30 -5.84 8.10 4.52
CA PHE A 30 -4.77 8.10 5.50
C PHE A 30 -4.52 9.51 6.08
N ILE A 31 -4.56 10.54 5.24
CA ILE A 31 -4.43 11.95 5.64
C ILE A 31 -5.62 12.36 6.52
N GLU A 32 -6.84 11.98 6.15
CA GLU A 32 -8.04 12.23 6.98
C GLU A 32 -7.91 11.64 8.39
N GLY A 33 -7.28 10.46 8.52
CA GLY A 33 -7.02 9.80 9.80
C GLY A 33 -5.83 10.35 10.58
N PHE A 34 -4.92 11.09 9.94
CA PHE A 34 -3.66 11.56 10.54
C PHE A 34 -3.79 12.88 11.32
N GLY A 35 -4.79 13.71 11.01
CA GLY A 35 -5.08 14.94 11.77
C GLY A 35 -3.86 15.85 11.96
N GLU A 36 -3.48 16.13 13.21
CA GLU A 36 -2.34 17.00 13.55
C GLU A 36 -0.99 16.45 13.07
N GLU A 37 -0.83 15.13 12.98
CA GLU A 37 0.41 14.49 12.52
C GLU A 37 0.66 14.77 11.03
N TRP A 38 -0.40 14.96 10.24
CA TRP A 38 -0.31 15.38 8.85
C TRP A 38 0.22 16.80 8.72
N GLU A 39 -0.28 17.74 9.54
CA GLU A 39 0.21 19.12 9.54
C GLU A 39 1.71 19.18 9.89
N ASP A 40 2.13 18.37 10.84
CA ASP A 40 3.52 18.25 11.28
C ASP A 40 4.44 17.67 10.18
N LEU A 41 3.95 16.67 9.44
CA LEU A 41 4.65 16.06 8.32
C LEU A 41 4.77 17.04 7.14
N LYS A 42 3.67 17.74 6.82
CA LYS A 42 3.59 18.77 5.79
C LYS A 42 4.50 19.95 6.11
N PHE A 43 4.61 20.37 7.38
CA PHE A 43 5.53 21.42 7.80
C PHE A 43 7.00 21.02 7.63
N LYS A 44 7.34 19.75 7.88
CA LYS A 44 8.73 19.25 7.80
C LYS A 44 9.22 19.01 6.37
N LEU A 45 8.36 18.49 5.50
CA LEU A 45 8.75 18.00 4.17
C LEU A 45 8.16 18.82 3.02
N GLY A 46 7.12 19.61 3.27
CA GLY A 46 6.26 20.16 2.23
C GLY A 46 5.20 19.16 1.79
N GLU A 47 4.05 19.68 1.36
CA GLU A 47 2.85 18.88 1.06
C GLU A 47 3.08 17.80 -0.02
N SER A 48 3.71 18.16 -1.14
CA SER A 48 3.94 17.24 -2.24
C SER A 48 4.89 16.09 -1.88
N MET A 49 5.98 16.38 -1.15
CA MET A 49 6.91 15.35 -0.69
C MET A 49 6.30 14.49 0.42
N ALA A 50 5.46 15.07 1.28
CA ALA A 50 4.75 14.33 2.31
C ALA A 50 3.74 13.33 1.70
N ILE A 51 2.98 13.75 0.68
CA ILE A 51 2.10 12.86 -0.11
C ILE A 51 2.92 11.72 -0.74
N GLN A 52 4.03 12.06 -1.42
CA GLN A 52 4.86 11.06 -2.09
C GLN A 52 5.42 10.05 -1.08
N LYS A 53 5.86 10.49 0.10
CA LYS A 53 6.36 9.62 1.15
C LYS A 53 5.30 8.63 1.67
N ILE A 54 4.05 9.06 1.76
CA ILE A 54 2.93 8.19 2.14
C ILE A 54 2.66 7.17 1.03
N LYS A 55 2.61 7.61 -0.24
CA LYS A 55 2.49 6.71 -1.41
C LYS A 55 3.59 5.66 -1.43
N ASP A 56 4.84 6.07 -1.27
CA ASP A 56 6.00 5.19 -1.23
C ASP A 56 5.90 4.18 -0.08
N GLY A 57 5.33 4.58 1.07
CA GLY A 57 5.07 3.69 2.19
C GLY A 57 4.06 2.59 1.89
N PHE A 58 2.98 2.91 1.17
CA PHE A 58 1.99 1.92 0.71
C PHE A 58 2.59 0.97 -0.33
N ILE A 59 3.37 1.51 -1.27
CA ILE A 59 4.10 0.76 -2.31
C ILE A 59 5.13 -0.19 -1.68
N ALA A 60 5.89 0.25 -0.68
CA ALA A 60 6.91 -0.57 -0.02
C ALA A 60 6.31 -1.70 0.83
N LYS A 61 5.09 -1.52 1.37
CA LYS A 61 4.38 -2.55 2.15
C LYS A 61 3.53 -3.50 1.30
N ASP A 62 3.39 -3.25 0.00
CA ASP A 62 2.68 -4.13 -0.91
C ASP A 62 3.58 -5.31 -1.30
N GLU A 63 3.34 -6.47 -0.71
CA GLU A 63 4.08 -7.72 -1.00
C GLU A 63 3.96 -8.15 -2.47
N ASN A 64 2.92 -7.70 -3.18
CA ASN A 64 2.71 -8.01 -4.59
C ASN A 64 3.30 -6.95 -5.53
N ASN A 65 3.98 -5.94 -4.98
CA ASN A 65 4.68 -4.96 -5.80
C ASN A 65 5.89 -5.62 -6.47
N LEU A 66 6.08 -5.35 -7.78
CA LEU A 66 7.19 -5.86 -8.58
C LEU A 66 8.58 -5.60 -7.98
N HIS A 67 8.72 -4.56 -7.15
CA HIS A 67 9.96 -4.24 -6.43
C HIS A 67 10.21 -5.10 -5.18
N ASN A 68 9.18 -5.77 -4.66
CA ASN A 68 9.20 -6.63 -3.47
C ASN A 68 9.12 -8.13 -3.81
N ILE A 69 8.87 -8.46 -5.08
CA ILE A 69 8.99 -9.83 -5.59
C ILE A 69 10.48 -10.14 -5.69
N GLU A 70 11.04 -10.77 -4.64
CA GLU A 70 12.30 -11.48 -4.80
C GLU A 70 12.10 -12.51 -5.93
N PRO A 71 13.02 -12.62 -6.90
CA PRO A 71 12.94 -13.70 -7.86
C PRO A 71 13.08 -14.99 -7.05
N ASP A 72 12.07 -15.86 -7.09
CA ASP A 72 12.16 -17.22 -6.56
C ASP A 72 13.33 -17.92 -7.27
N SER A 73 14.51 -17.82 -6.69
CA SER A 73 15.67 -18.57 -7.11
C SER A 73 15.46 -20.02 -6.72
N GLU A 74 15.57 -20.87 -7.75
CA GLU A 74 15.70 -22.33 -7.72
C GLU A 74 14.41 -23.15 -7.52
N VAL A 75 13.70 -23.35 -8.63
CA VAL A 75 13.03 -24.63 -8.90
C VAL A 75 14.12 -25.62 -9.32
N HIS A 76 14.57 -26.46 -8.39
CA HIS A 76 15.39 -27.65 -8.65
C HIS A 76 14.54 -28.92 -8.70
#